data_AF-A0A3R7JMZ1-F1
#
_entry.id   AF-A0A3R7JMZ1-F1
#
_cell.length_a   1.000
_cell.length_b   1.000
_cell.length_c   1.000
_cell.angle_alpha   90.00
_cell.angle_beta   90.00
_cell.angle_gamma   90.00
#
_symmetry.space_group_name_H-M   'P 1'
#
loop_
_entity.id
_entity.type
_entity.pdbx_description
1 polymer ?
#
loop_
_entity_poly.entity_id
_entity_poly.type
_entity_poly.pdbx_seq_one_letter_code
_entity_poly.pdbx_strand_id
1 'polypeptide(L)'
;NLWYENTSWSDGLHERFEGSENWLLNALYWLKKDFYGGPFEVEESLDIAPSTIERIRNGLEHRYLKVHRQPVTGSETRGIEDSLKESITDDELMESGIEMLKIARAGLIYLSLAVHFEERMKEAELEDPVMPLPTDWFRDEWKR
;
A
#
# COMPACT_ATOMS: atom_id res chain seq x y z
N ASN A 1 10.47 6.28 -6.11
CA ASN A 1 10.29 6.03 -4.67
C ASN A 1 10.42 7.38 -3.95
N LEU A 2 9.34 7.90 -3.35
CA LEU A 2 9.27 9.29 -2.85
C LEU A 2 10.21 9.59 -1.66
N TRP A 3 10.52 8.56 -0.87
CA TRP A 3 11.20 8.70 0.42
C TRP A 3 12.70 8.99 0.34
N TYR A 4 13.33 8.81 -0.82
CA TYR A 4 14.79 8.93 -0.99
C TYR A 4 15.12 9.97 -2.07
N GLU A 5 16.24 10.68 -1.92
CA GLU A 5 16.62 11.81 -2.79
C GLU A 5 16.61 11.47 -4.28
N ASN A 6 17.27 10.39 -4.68
CA ASN A 6 17.29 9.90 -6.07
C ASN A 6 16.52 8.59 -6.23
N THR A 7 15.50 8.38 -5.40
CA THR A 7 14.65 7.18 -5.38
C THR A 7 15.35 5.86 -5.00
N SER A 8 16.66 5.86 -4.78
CA SER A 8 17.44 4.73 -4.25
C SER A 8 17.64 4.86 -2.75
N TRP A 9 17.55 3.74 -2.02
CA TRP A 9 17.79 3.70 -0.58
C TRP A 9 19.24 4.03 -0.21
N SER A 10 20.19 3.80 -1.12
CA SER A 10 21.63 4.11 -0.94
C SER A 10 21.91 5.60 -0.83
N ASP A 11 20.98 6.43 -1.29
CA ASP A 11 21.21 7.87 -1.49
C ASP A 11 20.68 8.69 -0.31
N GLY A 12 20.23 8.02 0.76
CA GLY A 12 19.73 8.68 1.96
C GLY A 12 18.24 9.05 1.90
N LEU A 13 17.68 9.33 3.07
CA LEU A 13 16.30 9.81 3.21
C LEU A 13 16.22 11.23 2.66
N HIS A 14 15.17 11.56 1.91
CA HIS A 14 14.99 12.91 1.41
C HIS A 14 14.83 13.90 2.59
N GLU A 15 15.49 15.06 2.51
CA GLU A 15 15.49 16.12 3.54
C GLU A 15 14.10 16.44 4.15
N ARG A 16 13.01 16.35 3.37
CA ARG A 16 11.64 16.64 3.82
C ARG A 16 11.11 15.65 4.86
N PHE A 17 11.69 14.46 4.90
CA PHE A 17 11.34 13.43 5.88
C PHE A 17 12.38 13.35 7.01
N GLU A 18 13.58 13.87 6.80
CA GLU A 18 14.63 13.89 7.81
C GLU A 18 14.29 14.91 8.90
N GLY A 19 14.04 14.43 10.12
CA GLY A 19 13.67 15.29 11.26
C GLY A 19 12.23 15.82 11.22
N SER A 20 11.37 15.31 10.33
CA SER A 20 9.97 15.71 10.29
C SER A 20 9.24 15.38 11.61
N GLU A 21 8.52 16.36 12.16
CA GLU A 21 7.65 16.17 13.32
C GLU A 21 6.37 15.39 12.98
N ASN A 22 6.08 15.22 11.69
CA ASN A 22 4.93 14.47 11.20
C ASN A 22 5.20 12.96 11.24
N TRP A 23 5.05 12.38 12.43
CA TRP A 23 5.24 10.94 12.68
C TRP A 23 4.36 10.03 11.81
N LEU A 24 3.29 10.55 11.22
CA LEU A 24 2.41 9.78 10.32
C LEU A 24 3.09 9.51 8.97
N LEU A 25 4.02 10.36 8.55
CA LEU A 25 4.89 10.07 7.41
C LEU A 25 5.80 8.86 7.73
N ASN A 26 6.35 8.78 8.94
CA ASN A 26 7.10 7.60 9.37
C ASN A 26 6.23 6.33 9.37
N ALA A 27 4.99 6.43 9.86
CA ALA A 27 4.05 5.31 9.82
C ALA A 27 3.74 4.84 8.38
N LEU A 28 3.55 5.77 7.43
CA LEU A 28 3.37 5.45 6.01
C LEU A 28 4.62 4.82 5.37
N TYR A 29 5.81 5.26 5.77
CA TYR A 29 7.07 4.67 5.31
C TYR A 29 7.19 3.21 5.75
N TRP A 30 6.87 2.90 7.01
CA TRP A 30 6.88 1.54 7.52
C TRP A 30 5.78 0.68 6.90
N LEU A 31 4.57 1.21 6.75
CA LEU A 31 3.48 0.51 6.05
C LEU A 31 3.86 0.15 4.61
N LYS A 32 4.60 1.02 3.91
CA LYS A 32 5.15 0.73 2.58
C LYS A 32 6.18 -0.39 2.62
N LYS A 33 7.04 -0.44 3.63
CA LYS A 33 8.03 -1.51 3.80
C LYS A 33 7.37 -2.86 4.08
N ASP A 34 6.27 -2.86 4.82
CA ASP A 34 5.48 -4.07 5.02
C ASP A 34 4.95 -4.58 3.67
N PHE A 35 4.64 -3.70 2.71
CA PHE A 35 4.03 -4.06 1.43
C PHE A 35 4.99 -4.55 0.34
N TYR A 36 6.24 -4.12 0.38
CA TYR A 36 7.25 -4.47 -0.61
C TYR A 36 8.41 -5.10 0.14
N GLY A 37 8.61 -6.40 -0.04
CA GLY A 37 9.81 -7.13 0.38
C GLY A 37 11.04 -6.57 -0.34
N GLY A 38 11.46 -5.37 0.05
CA GLY A 38 12.57 -4.66 -0.53
C GLY A 38 13.89 -5.38 -0.28
N PRO A 39 14.99 -4.95 -0.90
CA PRO A 39 16.30 -5.61 -0.89
C PRO A 39 16.99 -5.65 0.49
N PHE A 40 16.30 -5.27 1.55
CA PHE A 40 16.73 -5.53 2.91
C PHE A 40 16.40 -7.00 3.20
N GLU A 41 17.40 -7.86 3.06
CA GLU A 41 17.46 -9.18 3.70
C GLU A 41 17.33 -9.02 5.23
N VAL A 42 16.13 -8.67 5.70
CA VAL A 42 15.70 -8.95 7.07
C VAL A 42 14.70 -10.07 6.93
N GLU A 43 15.24 -11.22 6.55
CA GLU A 43 14.55 -12.44 6.11
C GLU A 43 13.71 -13.10 7.23
N GLU A 44 13.74 -12.56 8.46
CA GLU A 44 13.04 -13.11 9.63
C GLU A 44 11.98 -12.18 10.26
N SER A 45 11.89 -10.90 9.89
CA SER A 45 10.95 -9.96 10.54
C SER A 45 9.82 -9.45 9.65
N LEU A 46 9.79 -9.85 8.38
CA LEU A 46 8.71 -9.50 7.47
C LEU A 46 7.58 -10.51 7.65
N ASP A 47 6.38 -9.98 7.86
CA ASP A 47 5.18 -10.79 8.04
C ASP A 47 4.94 -11.67 6.79
N ILE A 48 4.44 -12.89 6.98
CA ILE A 48 4.21 -13.85 5.88
C ILE A 48 3.09 -13.33 4.96
N ALA A 49 2.18 -12.55 5.54
CA ALA A 49 1.02 -11.95 4.90
C ALA A 49 1.33 -11.10 3.66
N PRO A 50 2.19 -10.07 3.72
CA PRO A 50 2.57 -9.28 2.55
C PRO A 50 3.12 -10.09 1.38
N SER A 51 3.96 -11.09 1.65
CA SER A 51 4.52 -11.95 0.60
C SER A 51 3.42 -12.77 -0.12
N THR A 52 2.41 -13.21 0.63
CA THR A 52 1.25 -13.94 0.11
C THR A 52 0.37 -13.01 -0.73
N ILE A 53 0.13 -11.79 -0.26
CA ILE A 53 -0.63 -10.76 -0.97
C ILE A 53 0.05 -10.40 -2.30
N GLU A 54 1.36 -10.15 -2.28
CA GLU A 54 2.12 -9.81 -3.48
C GLU A 54 2.06 -10.96 -4.50
N ARG A 55 2.26 -12.19 -4.03
CA ARG A 55 2.17 -13.38 -4.87
C ARG A 55 0.79 -13.51 -5.52
N ILE A 56 -0.28 -13.42 -4.74
CA ILE A 56 -1.67 -13.50 -5.24
C ILE A 56 -1.97 -12.37 -6.22
N ARG A 57 -1.57 -11.12 -5.91
CA ARG A 57 -1.74 -9.97 -6.80
C ARG A 57 -1.04 -10.19 -8.13
N ASN A 58 0.24 -10.55 -8.10
CA ASN A 58 1.04 -10.84 -9.30
C ASN A 58 0.42 -12.00 -10.10
N GLY A 59 -0.13 -13.00 -9.40
CA GLY A 59 -0.90 -14.11 -9.97
C GLY A 59 -2.15 -13.66 -10.73
N LEU A 60 -2.93 -12.74 -10.15
CA LEU A 60 -4.15 -12.17 -10.75
C LEU A 60 -3.87 -11.18 -11.88
N GLU A 61 -2.82 -10.36 -11.76
CA GLU A 61 -2.52 -9.28 -12.72
C GLU A 61 -1.82 -9.80 -13.98
N HIS A 62 -0.91 -10.75 -13.83
CA HIS A 62 0.04 -11.12 -14.88
C HIS A 62 0.05 -12.61 -15.22
N ARG A 63 -0.58 -13.46 -14.39
CA ARG A 63 -0.62 -14.90 -14.59
C ARG A 63 -2.07 -15.42 -14.51
N TYR A 64 -2.19 -16.72 -14.38
CA TYR A 64 -3.44 -17.43 -14.17
C TYR A 64 -3.35 -18.01 -12.76
N LEU A 65 -4.38 -17.79 -11.93
CA LEU A 65 -4.43 -18.23 -10.55
C LEU A 65 -5.62 -19.19 -10.38
N LYS A 66 -5.38 -20.39 -9.85
CA LYS A 66 -6.43 -21.36 -9.56
C LYS A 66 -6.88 -21.22 -8.11
N VAL A 67 -8.19 -21.18 -7.89
CA VAL A 67 -8.77 -21.13 -6.54
C VAL A 67 -9.53 -22.42 -6.29
N HIS A 68 -9.16 -23.12 -5.22
CA HIS A 68 -9.75 -24.40 -4.84
C HIS A 68 -10.47 -24.27 -3.49
N ARG A 69 -11.64 -24.90 -3.35
CA ARG A 69 -12.38 -24.93 -2.08
C ARG A 69 -11.74 -25.80 -1.00
N GLN A 70 -10.86 -26.71 -1.39
CA GLN A 70 -10.14 -27.58 -0.48
C GLN A 70 -8.66 -27.58 -0.86
N PRO A 71 -7.74 -27.69 0.12
CA PRO A 71 -6.34 -27.86 -0.18
C PRO A 71 -6.18 -29.05 -1.13
N VAL A 72 -5.39 -28.87 -2.19
CA VAL A 72 -5.05 -29.96 -3.09
C VAL A 72 -4.04 -30.85 -2.38
N THR A 73 -4.49 -31.66 -1.41
CA THR A 73 -3.69 -32.73 -0.81
C THR A 73 -3.60 -33.88 -1.78
N GLY A 74 -2.55 -33.83 -2.62
CA GLY A 74 -1.98 -34.92 -3.40
C GLY A 74 -2.92 -35.99 -3.97
N SER A 75 -3.03 -36.04 -5.30
CA SER A 75 -3.17 -37.32 -5.98
C SER A 75 -2.51 -37.26 -7.34
N GLU A 76 -1.63 -38.23 -7.55
CA GLU A 76 -1.24 -38.87 -8.79
C GLU A 76 -2.31 -38.82 -9.91
N THR A 77 -2.54 -37.67 -10.54
CA THR A 77 -3.08 -37.65 -11.90
C THR A 77 -1.96 -38.05 -12.84
N ARG A 78 -1.88 -39.37 -13.07
CA ARG A 78 -1.20 -39.99 -14.20
C ARG A 78 -1.29 -39.09 -15.45
N GLY A 79 -0.18 -38.44 -15.79
CA GLY A 79 0.06 -37.92 -17.14
C GLY A 79 -0.23 -36.45 -17.42
N ILE A 80 -0.64 -35.64 -16.44
CA ILE A 80 -0.70 -34.18 -16.62
C ILE A 80 0.05 -33.55 -15.46
N GLU A 81 1.36 -33.33 -15.65
CA GLU A 81 2.09 -32.35 -14.86
C GLU A 81 1.44 -31.00 -15.14
N ASP A 82 0.51 -30.63 -14.27
CA ASP A 82 -0.10 -29.31 -14.25
C ASP A 82 0.93 -28.31 -13.70
N SER A 83 1.99 -28.12 -14.46
CA SER A 83 3.06 -27.13 -14.25
C SER A 83 2.54 -25.69 -14.38
N LEU A 84 1.27 -25.53 -14.74
CA LEU A 84 0.65 -24.24 -15.00
C LEU A 84 0.01 -23.68 -13.72
N LYS A 85 0.87 -22.88 -13.07
CA LYS A 85 0.58 -21.65 -12.35
C LYS A 85 -0.21 -21.81 -11.06
N GLU A 86 0.32 -21.13 -10.06
CA GLU A 86 -0.10 -21.01 -8.66
C GLU A 86 -1.57 -21.36 -8.39
N SER A 87 -1.75 -22.25 -7.43
CA SER A 87 -3.05 -22.64 -6.88
C SER A 87 -3.12 -22.19 -5.42
N ILE A 88 -4.25 -21.60 -5.03
CA ILE A 88 -4.53 -21.18 -3.65
C ILE A 88 -5.89 -21.71 -3.21
N THR A 89 -6.15 -21.70 -1.91
CA THR A 89 -7.50 -21.97 -1.40
C THR A 89 -8.39 -20.73 -1.45
N ASP A 90 -9.70 -20.92 -1.38
CA ASP A 90 -10.66 -19.83 -1.21
C ASP A 90 -10.47 -19.10 0.13
N ASP A 91 -10.12 -19.83 1.20
CA ASP A 91 -9.76 -19.25 2.50
C ASP A 91 -8.53 -18.33 2.39
N GLU A 92 -7.44 -18.79 1.74
CA GLU A 92 -6.21 -17.99 1.55
C GLU A 92 -6.49 -16.71 0.76
N LEU A 93 -7.35 -16.79 -0.27
CA LEU A 93 -7.77 -15.63 -1.05
C LEU A 93 -8.56 -14.65 -0.20
N MET A 94 -9.49 -15.14 0.62
CA MET A 94 -10.33 -14.31 1.47
C MET A 94 -9.51 -13.62 2.56
N GLU A 95 -8.64 -14.36 3.25
CA GLU A 95 -7.76 -13.83 4.30
C GLU A 95 -6.85 -12.74 3.74
N SER A 96 -6.17 -13.02 2.62
CA SER A 96 -5.31 -12.05 1.93
C SER A 96 -6.07 -10.81 1.47
N GLY A 97 -7.32 -10.98 1.00
CA GLY A 97 -8.19 -9.87 0.63
C GLY A 97 -8.60 -8.99 1.81
N ILE A 98 -8.96 -9.59 2.94
CA ILE A 98 -9.28 -8.87 4.18
C ILE A 98 -8.05 -8.10 4.69
N GLU A 99 -6.88 -8.73 4.63
CA GLU A 99 -5.64 -8.12 5.06
C GLU A 99 -5.23 -6.93 4.18
N MET A 100 -5.33 -7.10 2.85
CA MET A 100 -5.16 -6.00 1.90
C MET A 100 -6.06 -4.81 2.26
N LEU A 101 -7.33 -5.05 2.59
CA LEU A 101 -8.26 -3.99 3.01
C LEU A 101 -7.85 -3.33 4.32
N LYS A 102 -7.33 -4.07 5.30
CA LYS A 102 -6.82 -3.51 6.57
C LYS A 102 -5.65 -2.57 6.32
N ILE A 103 -4.70 -2.98 5.48
CA ILE A 103 -3.52 -2.17 5.13
C ILE A 103 -3.97 -0.93 4.35
N ALA A 104 -4.83 -1.08 3.34
CA ALA A 104 -5.37 0.05 2.57
C ALA A 104 -6.07 1.07 3.49
N ARG A 105 -6.88 0.59 4.44
CA ARG A 105 -7.52 1.43 5.46
C ARG A 105 -6.48 2.17 6.32
N ALA A 106 -5.45 1.47 6.80
CA ALA A 106 -4.39 2.11 7.58
C ALA A 106 -3.66 3.19 6.77
N GLY A 107 -3.33 2.90 5.50
CA GLY A 107 -2.68 3.86 4.60
C GLY A 107 -3.53 5.11 4.35
N LEU A 108 -4.83 4.95 4.11
CA LEU A 108 -5.75 6.09 3.95
C LEU A 108 -5.83 6.94 5.22
N ILE A 109 -5.94 6.30 6.39
CA ILE A 109 -6.00 7.01 7.68
C ILE A 109 -4.71 7.80 7.92
N TYR A 110 -3.54 7.16 7.77
CA TYR A 110 -2.26 7.82 7.99
C TYR A 110 -2.02 8.94 6.99
N LEU A 111 -2.41 8.77 5.73
CA LEU A 111 -2.31 9.82 4.72
C LEU A 111 -3.19 11.02 5.07
N SER A 112 -4.46 10.80 5.39
CA SER A 112 -5.38 11.89 5.75
C SER A 112 -4.90 12.65 6.98
N LEU A 113 -4.41 11.95 8.00
CA LEU A 113 -3.87 12.58 9.20
C LEU A 113 -2.54 13.30 8.92
N ALA A 114 -1.66 12.74 8.09
CA ALA A 114 -0.38 13.36 7.74
C ALA A 114 -0.61 14.68 7.00
N VAL A 115 -1.52 14.68 6.02
CA VAL A 115 -1.92 15.90 5.31
C VAL A 115 -2.53 16.91 6.29
N HIS A 116 -3.44 16.47 7.16
CA HIS A 116 -4.02 17.36 8.17
C HIS A 116 -2.97 18.00 9.08
N PHE A 117 -1.97 17.23 9.53
CA PHE A 117 -0.86 17.73 10.33
C PHE A 117 -0.06 18.81 9.59
N GLU A 118 0.33 18.56 8.34
CA GLU A 118 1.07 19.53 7.51
C GLU A 118 0.27 20.82 7.30
N GLU A 119 -1.02 20.71 6.97
CA GLU A 119 -1.87 21.89 6.76
C GLU A 119 -2.01 22.71 8.05
N ARG A 120 -2.09 22.06 9.21
CA ARG A 120 -2.12 22.76 10.51
C ARG A 120 -0.81 23.43 10.87
N MET A 121 0.33 22.83 10.53
CA MET A 121 1.64 23.46 10.76
C MET A 121 1.82 24.69 9.87
N LYS A 122 1.45 24.57 8.58
CA LYS A 122 1.44 25.73 7.67
C LYS A 122 0.52 26.85 8.16
N GLU A 123 -0.68 26.52 8.65
CA GLU A 123 -1.60 27.52 9.20
C GLU A 123 -1.00 28.24 10.41
N ALA A 124 -0.25 27.53 11.27
CA ALA A 124 0.41 28.14 12.42
C ALA A 124 1.60 29.04 12.05
N GLU A 125 2.26 28.79 10.91
CA GLU A 125 3.35 29.62 10.39
C GLU A 125 2.87 30.87 9.66
N LEU A 126 1.59 30.92 9.26
CA LEU A 126 1.02 32.06 8.56
C LEU A 126 0.69 33.20 9.54
N GLU A 127 1.31 34.36 9.36
CA GLU A 127 1.03 35.57 10.14
C GLU A 127 -0.34 36.18 9.77
N ASP A 128 -0.81 35.97 8.54
CA ASP A 128 -2.07 36.50 8.03
C ASP A 128 -3.22 35.48 8.18
N PRO A 129 -4.43 35.92 8.56
CA PRO A 129 -5.58 35.04 8.70
C PRO A 129 -5.96 34.43 7.35
N VAL A 130 -5.84 33.10 7.24
CA VAL A 130 -6.31 32.34 6.09
C VAL A 130 -7.82 32.23 6.17
N MET A 131 -8.53 32.88 5.25
CA MET A 131 -9.96 32.67 5.08
C MET A 131 -10.24 31.62 4.02
N PRO A 132 -11.16 30.67 4.26
CA PRO A 132 -11.61 29.75 3.23
C PRO A 132 -12.21 30.57 2.09
N LEU A 133 -11.69 30.39 0.88
CA LEU A 133 -12.28 31.00 -0.30
C LEU A 133 -13.66 30.34 -0.50
N PRO A 134 -14.77 31.10 -0.43
CA PRO A 134 -16.08 30.53 -0.65
C PRO A 134 -16.14 29.94 -2.05
N THR A 135 -16.42 28.65 -2.13
CA THR A 135 -16.71 27.98 -3.40
C THR A 135 -18.20 28.09 -3.62
N ASP A 136 -18.60 29.11 -4.39
CA ASP A 136 -19.98 29.23 -4.83
C ASP A 136 -20.31 28.12 -5.84
N TRP A 137 -21.47 27.52 -5.67
CA TRP A 137 -22.00 26.54 -6.62
C TRP A 137 -22.49 27.28 -7.87
N PHE A 138 -21.62 27.38 -8.88
CA PHE A 138 -22.03 27.89 -10.19
C PHE A 138 -22.78 26.81 -10.96
N ARG A 139 -24.06 27.07 -11.26
CA ARG A 139 -24.85 26.20 -12.15
C ARG A 139 -24.30 26.27 -13.57
N ASP A 140 -24.12 25.10 -14.20
CA ASP A 140 -23.51 24.94 -15.52
C ASP A 140 -24.42 25.37 -16.70
N GLU A 141 -25.35 26.31 -16.45
CA GLU A 141 -26.35 26.77 -17.40
C GLU A 141 -25.76 27.71 -18.48
N TRP A 142 -24.51 28.15 -18.31
CA TRP A 142 -23.84 29.13 -19.17
C TRP A 142 -23.15 28.53 -20.41
N LYS A 143 -23.10 27.20 -20.56
CA LYS A 143 -22.47 26.50 -21.70
C LYS A 143 -23.41 26.22 -22.88
N ARG A 144 -24.47 27.02 -23.08
CA ARG A 144 -25.38 26.89 -24.24
C ARG A 144 -24.87 27.59 -25.48
#